data_AF-A0A2P6TWZ5-F1
#
_entry.id   AF-A0A2P6TWZ5-F1
#
_cell.length_a   1.000
_cell.length_b   1.000
_cell.length_c   1.000
_cell.angle_alpha   90.00
_cell.angle_beta   90.00
_cell.angle_gamma   90.00
#
_symmetry.space_group_name_H-M   'P 1'
#
loop_
_entity.id
_entity.type
_entity.pdbx_description
1 polymer ?
#
loop_
_entity_poly.entity_id
_entity_poly.type
_entity_poly.pdbx_seq_one_letter_code
_entity_poly.pdbx_strand_id
1 'polypeptide(L)'
;MSVELRRQALSLYRRLLRAAREWKGSTEEADYIRQEARQQFRANRLDARSEAAVAQALEEGEKRLELALHYGIAFPRLHHADQFAKTPYWDKPRLGGEPEEVASGIRDRSIADKLAAAARRRREKLAAQQQQQQHGDGGAPE
;
A
#
# COMPACT_ATOMS: atom_id res chain seq x y z
N MET A 1 7.39 -2.12 -39.84
CA MET A 1 7.26 -2.98 -38.65
C MET A 1 7.65 -4.38 -39.04
N SER A 2 8.78 -4.85 -38.52
CA SER A 2 9.34 -6.16 -38.83
C SER A 2 8.37 -7.31 -38.50
N VAL A 3 8.50 -8.40 -39.24
CA VAL A 3 7.71 -9.63 -39.01
C VAL A 3 7.94 -10.18 -37.61
N GLU A 4 9.17 -10.04 -37.09
CA GLU A 4 9.56 -10.51 -35.78
C GLU A 4 8.84 -9.74 -34.66
N LEU A 5 8.86 -8.41 -34.69
CA LEU A 5 8.14 -7.58 -33.71
C LEU A 5 6.64 -7.87 -33.72
N ARG A 6 6.06 -8.12 -34.90
CA ARG A 6 4.66 -8.52 -35.01
C ARG A 6 4.37 -9.85 -34.30
N ARG A 7 5.25 -10.84 -34.47
CA ARG A 7 5.12 -12.15 -33.81
C ARG A 7 5.23 -12.02 -32.30
N GLN A 8 6.19 -11.24 -31.82
CA GLN A 8 6.38 -10.95 -30.40
C GLN A 8 5.15 -10.27 -29.79
N ALA A 9 4.62 -9.23 -30.44
CA ALA A 9 3.39 -8.55 -30.02
C ALA A 9 2.20 -9.51 -29.89
N LEU A 10 1.97 -10.35 -30.90
CA LEU A 10 0.88 -11.34 -30.86
C LEU A 10 1.11 -12.44 -29.82
N SER A 11 2.37 -12.77 -29.53
CA SER A 11 2.73 -13.71 -28.47
C SER A 11 2.41 -13.14 -27.09
N LEU A 12 2.89 -11.92 -26.80
CA LEU A 12 2.63 -11.21 -25.55
C LEU A 12 1.13 -11.00 -25.34
N TYR A 13 0.38 -10.57 -26.36
CA TYR A 13 -1.06 -10.38 -26.25
C TYR A 13 -1.80 -11.67 -25.85
N ARG A 14 -1.43 -12.82 -26.46
CA ARG A 14 -2.01 -14.12 -26.09
C ARG A 14 -1.66 -14.53 -24.66
N ARG A 15 -0.44 -14.26 -24.21
CA ARG A 15 0.01 -14.53 -22.84
C ARG A 15 -0.77 -13.68 -21.83
N LEU A 16 -0.99 -12.40 -22.10
CA LEU A 16 -1.82 -11.53 -21.27
C LEU A 16 -3.26 -12.04 -21.15
N LEU A 17 -3.88 -12.44 -22.26
CA LEU A 17 -5.24 -12.99 -22.23
C LEU A 17 -5.32 -14.34 -21.49
N ARG A 18 -4.28 -15.16 -21.59
CA ARG A 18 -4.16 -16.40 -20.82
C ARG A 18 -4.01 -16.09 -19.33
N ALA A 19 -3.15 -15.14 -18.96
CA ALA A 19 -2.96 -14.70 -17.58
C ALA A 19 -4.29 -14.20 -16.98
N ALA A 20 -5.08 -13.43 -17.73
CA ALA A 20 -6.42 -13.02 -17.31
C ALA A 20 -7.37 -14.22 -17.10
N ARG A 21 -7.26 -15.29 -17.91
CA ARG A 21 -8.11 -16.49 -17.78
C ARG A 21 -7.70 -17.37 -16.60
N GLU A 22 -6.41 -17.44 -16.33
CA GLU A 22 -5.81 -18.28 -15.28
C GLU A 22 -5.56 -17.48 -13.98
N TRP A 23 -6.08 -16.25 -13.91
CA TRP A 23 -5.89 -15.37 -12.77
C TRP A 23 -6.53 -15.96 -11.51
N LYS A 24 -5.77 -15.99 -10.41
CA LYS A 24 -6.21 -16.57 -9.13
C LYS A 24 -7.00 -15.60 -8.25
N GLY A 25 -7.02 -14.32 -8.61
CA GLY A 25 -7.70 -13.27 -7.87
C GLY A 25 -9.18 -13.13 -8.24
N SER A 26 -9.72 -11.93 -8.07
CA SER A 26 -11.15 -11.66 -8.31
C SER A 26 -11.49 -11.66 -9.81
N THR A 27 -12.78 -11.78 -10.12
CA THR A 27 -13.26 -11.63 -11.51
C THR A 27 -13.00 -10.21 -12.03
N GLU A 28 -13.08 -9.20 -11.15
CA GLU A 28 -12.77 -7.80 -11.51
C GLU A 28 -11.31 -7.62 -11.90
N GLU A 29 -10.38 -8.26 -11.20
CA GLU A 29 -8.96 -8.24 -11.54
C GLU A 29 -8.68 -8.94 -12.88
N ALA A 30 -9.28 -10.10 -13.10
CA ALA A 30 -9.19 -10.82 -14.36
C ALA A 30 -9.73 -9.99 -15.55
N ASP A 31 -10.86 -9.32 -15.34
CA ASP A 31 -11.48 -8.43 -16.32
C ASP A 31 -10.62 -7.19 -16.55
N TYR A 32 -10.01 -6.63 -15.50
CA TYR A 32 -9.07 -5.52 -15.59
C TYR A 32 -7.89 -5.88 -16.50
N ILE A 33 -7.20 -7.01 -16.26
CA ILE A 33 -6.06 -7.46 -17.09
C ILE A 33 -6.49 -7.57 -18.55
N ARG A 34 -7.67 -8.15 -18.81
CA ARG A 34 -8.20 -8.32 -20.18
C ARG A 34 -8.47 -6.99 -20.87
N GLN A 35 -9.09 -6.06 -20.15
CA GLN A 35 -9.44 -4.75 -20.70
C GLN A 35 -8.19 -3.89 -20.91
N GLU A 36 -7.30 -3.84 -19.93
CA GLU A 36 -6.03 -3.11 -20.00
C GLU A 36 -5.18 -3.60 -21.18
N ALA A 37 -5.00 -4.92 -21.34
CA ALA A 37 -4.28 -5.49 -22.47
C ALA A 37 -4.89 -5.07 -23.82
N ARG A 38 -6.22 -5.08 -23.95
CA ARG A 38 -6.89 -4.62 -25.18
C ARG A 38 -6.68 -3.13 -25.43
N GLN A 39 -6.78 -2.30 -24.40
CA GLN A 39 -6.61 -0.86 -24.50
C GLN A 39 -5.18 -0.50 -24.90
N GLN A 40 -4.18 -1.05 -24.21
CA GLN A 40 -2.77 -0.80 -24.48
C GLN A 40 -2.36 -1.22 -25.90
N PHE A 41 -2.80 -2.40 -26.37
CA PHE A 41 -2.48 -2.84 -27.73
C PHE A 41 -3.17 -2.00 -28.81
N ARG A 42 -4.37 -1.46 -28.53
CA ARG A 42 -5.06 -0.54 -29.45
C ARG A 42 -4.39 0.83 -29.48
N ALA A 43 -4.00 1.37 -28.33
CA ALA A 43 -3.29 2.64 -28.21
C ALA A 43 -1.93 2.58 -28.91
N ASN A 44 -1.11 1.57 -28.59
CA ASN A 44 0.20 1.40 -29.20
C ASN A 44 0.13 1.16 -30.72
N ARG A 45 -0.97 0.63 -31.25
CA ARG A 45 -1.17 0.54 -32.71
C ARG A 45 -1.21 1.91 -33.39
N LEU A 46 -1.62 2.96 -32.69
CA LEU A 46 -1.70 4.34 -33.18
C LEU A 46 -0.42 5.13 -32.88
N ASP A 47 0.15 4.90 -31.69
CA ASP A 47 1.23 5.72 -31.12
C ASP A 47 2.64 5.19 -31.41
N ALA A 48 2.84 3.87 -31.43
CA ALA A 48 4.15 3.25 -31.66
C ALA A 48 4.46 3.16 -33.16
N ARG A 49 4.82 4.30 -33.76
CA ARG A 49 5.06 4.42 -35.21
C ARG A 49 6.45 3.99 -35.69
N SER A 50 7.40 3.82 -34.77
CA SER A 50 8.75 3.34 -35.05
C SER A 50 8.98 1.94 -34.48
N GLU A 51 9.91 1.18 -35.07
CA GLU A 51 10.25 -0.15 -34.56
C GLU A 51 10.85 -0.10 -33.16
N ALA A 52 11.60 0.96 -32.84
CA ALA A 52 12.11 1.22 -31.50
C ALA A 52 10.98 1.45 -30.49
N ALA A 53 9.94 2.23 -30.84
CA ALA A 53 8.80 2.45 -29.97
C ALA A 53 8.00 1.16 -29.72
N VAL A 54 7.86 0.32 -30.76
CA VAL A 54 7.21 -1.00 -30.61
C VAL A 54 8.03 -1.91 -29.71
N ALA A 55 9.36 -1.97 -29.88
CA ALA A 55 10.23 -2.77 -29.03
C ALA A 55 10.16 -2.35 -27.55
N GLN A 56 10.19 -1.03 -27.28
CA GLN A 56 10.03 -0.51 -25.92
C GLN A 56 8.66 -0.85 -25.32
N ALA A 57 7.58 -0.73 -26.09
CA ALA A 57 6.24 -1.10 -25.63
C ALA A 57 6.12 -2.61 -25.32
N LEU A 58 6.82 -3.46 -26.09
CA LEU A 58 6.88 -4.91 -25.82
C LEU A 58 7.65 -5.21 -24.54
N GLU A 59 8.82 -4.60 -24.35
CA GLU A 59 9.63 -4.77 -23.15
C GLU A 59 8.87 -4.35 -21.89
N GLU A 60 8.23 -3.18 -21.93
CA GLU A 60 7.41 -2.69 -20.82
C GLU A 60 6.21 -3.62 -20.55
N GLY A 61 5.55 -4.13 -21.60
CA GLY A 61 4.45 -5.07 -21.46
C GLY A 61 4.86 -6.42 -20.86
N GLU A 62 6.03 -6.95 -21.24
CA GLU A 62 6.60 -8.17 -20.63
C GLU A 62 6.91 -7.94 -19.15
N LYS A 63 7.57 -6.83 -18.82
CA LYS A 63 7.89 -6.47 -17.44
C LYS A 63 6.64 -6.35 -16.57
N ARG A 64 5.59 -5.71 -17.09
CA ARG A 64 4.30 -5.61 -16.37
C ARG A 64 3.68 -6.98 -16.13
N LEU A 65 3.68 -7.85 -17.13
CA LEU A 65 3.16 -9.21 -16.99
C LEU A 65 3.95 -10.01 -15.95
N GLU A 66 5.28 -9.93 -15.97
CA GLU A 66 6.15 -10.58 -14.99
C GLU A 66 5.86 -10.10 -13.57
N LEU A 67 5.81 -8.78 -13.36
CA LEU A 67 5.49 -8.20 -12.05
C LEU A 67 4.10 -8.62 -11.56
N ALA A 68 3.10 -8.60 -12.43
CA ALA A 68 1.75 -9.01 -12.09
C ALA A 68 1.71 -10.47 -11.63
N LEU A 69 2.37 -11.38 -12.36
CA LEU A 69 2.43 -12.80 -12.02
C LEU A 69 3.24 -13.07 -10.75
N HIS A 70 4.36 -12.37 -10.56
CA HIS A 70 5.23 -12.56 -9.40
C HIS A 70 4.58 -12.08 -8.10
N TYR A 71 3.93 -10.91 -8.12
CA TYR A 71 3.33 -10.32 -6.93
C TYR A 71 1.83 -10.63 -6.76
N GLY A 72 1.16 -11.17 -7.78
CA GLY A 72 -0.29 -11.38 -7.76
C GLY A 72 -1.08 -10.07 -7.75
N ILE A 73 -0.57 -9.02 -8.38
CA ILE A 73 -1.19 -7.68 -8.40
C ILE A 73 -1.64 -7.37 -9.82
N ALA A 74 -2.96 -7.27 -10.03
CA ALA A 74 -3.53 -6.98 -11.35
C ALA A 74 -3.50 -5.48 -11.69
N PHE A 75 -3.73 -4.62 -10.70
CA PHE A 75 -3.84 -3.18 -10.88
C PHE A 75 -2.48 -2.48 -10.92
N PRO A 76 -2.38 -1.31 -11.58
CA PRO A 76 -1.19 -0.49 -11.49
C PRO A 76 -0.93 -0.13 -10.02
N ARG A 77 0.33 -0.19 -9.62
CA ARG A 77 0.72 0.35 -8.33
C ARG A 77 0.40 1.84 -8.34
N LEU A 78 -0.36 2.30 -7.35
CA LEU A 78 -0.60 3.73 -7.14
C LEU A 78 0.76 4.43 -6.99
N HIS A 79 1.17 5.15 -8.02
CA HIS A 79 2.15 6.22 -7.85
C HIS A 79 1.49 7.26 -6.94
N HIS A 80 2.23 7.84 -6.00
CA HIS A 80 1.76 8.79 -4.97
C HIS A 80 1.45 8.20 -3.57
N ALA A 81 2.47 7.64 -2.91
CA ALA A 81 2.56 7.66 -1.45
C ALA A 81 3.35 8.87 -0.91
N ASP A 82 3.56 9.90 -1.75
CA ASP A 82 4.22 11.16 -1.37
C ASP A 82 3.24 12.35 -1.26
N GLN A 83 1.93 12.11 -1.42
CA GLN A 83 0.90 13.16 -1.21
C GLN A 83 0.82 13.62 0.25
N PHE A 84 1.26 12.79 1.18
CA PHE A 84 1.33 13.11 2.59
C PHE A 84 2.77 13.43 2.96
N ALA A 85 2.99 14.54 3.66
CA ALA A 85 4.26 14.82 4.28
C ALA A 85 4.64 13.62 5.17
N LYS A 86 5.77 12.97 4.85
CA LYS A 86 6.28 11.86 5.66
C LYS A 86 6.64 12.43 7.02
N THR A 87 5.77 12.22 8.00
CA THR A 87 6.10 12.57 9.38
C THR A 87 7.26 11.68 9.80
N PRO A 88 8.42 12.24 10.18
CA PRO A 88 9.49 11.43 10.73
C PRO A 88 8.95 10.59 11.88
N TYR A 89 9.45 9.35 12.04
CA TYR A 89 8.95 8.46 13.07
C TYR A 89 9.05 9.06 14.50
N TRP A 90 10.05 9.92 14.74
CA TRP A 90 10.26 10.62 16.00
C TRP A 90 9.36 11.85 16.19
N ASP A 91 8.76 12.34 15.10
CA ASP A 91 7.88 13.50 15.05
C ASP A 91 6.41 13.09 14.92
N LYS A 92 6.10 11.84 15.33
CA LYS A 92 4.69 11.47 15.53
C LYS A 92 4.11 12.48 16.52
N PRO A 93 3.02 13.18 16.17
CA PRO A 93 2.37 14.08 17.11
C PRO A 93 2.08 13.25 18.35
N ARG A 94 2.77 13.58 19.45
CA ARG A 94 2.35 13.11 20.76
C ARG A 94 0.93 13.64 20.86
N LEU A 95 -0.06 12.75 20.96
CA LEU A 95 -1.44 13.14 21.26
C LEU A 95 -1.35 13.95 22.56
N GLY A 96 -1.28 15.28 22.42
CA GLY A 96 -1.27 16.23 23.51
C GLY A 96 -2.71 16.39 23.94
N GLY A 97 -2.93 16.36 25.24
CA GLY A 97 -4.25 16.29 25.84
C GLY A 97 -4.33 15.10 26.77
N GLU A 98 -4.97 15.30 27.91
CA GLU A 98 -5.28 14.18 28.79
C GLU A 98 -6.14 13.20 27.98
N PRO A 99 -5.89 11.88 28.00
CA PRO A 99 -6.63 10.95 27.14
C PRO A 99 -8.16 10.96 27.38
N GLU A 100 -8.60 11.51 28.53
CA GLU A 100 -9.99 11.80 28.85
C GLU A 100 -10.57 12.96 28.02
N GLU A 101 -9.78 13.98 27.68
CA GLU A 101 -10.16 15.07 26.77
C GLU A 101 -10.28 14.57 25.32
N VAL A 102 -9.37 13.67 24.92
CA VAL A 102 -9.47 13.03 23.60
C VAL A 102 -10.72 12.14 23.52
N ALA A 103 -11.04 11.42 24.61
CA ALA A 103 -12.23 10.59 24.69
C ALA A 103 -13.54 11.39 24.63
N SER A 104 -13.59 12.59 25.22
CA SER A 104 -14.80 13.42 25.21
C SER A 104 -15.18 13.94 23.82
N GLY A 105 -14.20 14.05 22.90
CA GLY A 105 -14.43 14.45 21.50
C GLY A 105 -14.93 13.32 20.57
N ILE A 106 -14.98 12.07 21.05
CA ILE A 106 -15.36 10.91 20.23
C ILE A 106 -16.89 10.76 20.25
N ARG A 107 -17.50 10.80 19.05
CA ARG A 107 -18.96 10.66 18.89
C ARG A 107 -19.48 9.27 19.26
N ASP A 108 -18.67 8.24 19.06
CA ASP A 108 -19.00 6.86 19.43
C ASP A 108 -18.73 6.63 20.94
N ARG A 109 -19.81 6.43 21.71
CA ARG A 109 -19.74 6.23 23.16
C ARG A 109 -18.95 4.99 23.57
N SER A 110 -19.08 3.89 22.84
CA SER A 110 -18.36 2.63 23.15
C SER A 110 -16.86 2.81 22.97
N ILE A 111 -16.46 3.58 21.95
CA ILE A 111 -15.05 3.90 21.70
C ILE A 111 -14.54 4.90 22.74
N ALA A 112 -15.33 5.92 23.08
CA ALA A 112 -14.99 6.90 24.12
C ALA A 112 -14.75 6.23 25.48
N ASP A 113 -15.64 5.32 25.90
CA ASP A 113 -15.53 4.62 27.19
C ASP A 113 -14.29 3.73 27.26
N LYS A 114 -13.99 3.00 26.18
CA LYS A 114 -12.78 2.17 26.09
C LYS A 114 -11.52 3.01 26.18
N LEU A 115 -11.49 4.17 25.52
CA LEU A 115 -10.35 5.07 25.54
C LEU A 115 -10.15 5.69 26.93
N ALA A 116 -11.23 6.12 27.59
CA ALA A 116 -11.19 6.65 28.94
C ALA A 116 -10.76 5.58 29.98
N ALA A 117 -11.19 4.33 29.83
CA ALA A 117 -10.72 3.24 30.68
C ALA A 117 -9.22 2.94 30.48
N ALA A 118 -8.75 2.96 29.24
CA ALA A 118 -7.32 2.78 28.92
C ALA A 118 -6.47 3.93 29.49
N ALA A 119 -6.99 5.16 29.47
CA ALA A 119 -6.38 6.35 30.07
C ALA A 119 -6.09 6.15 31.57
N ARG A 120 -7.12 5.76 32.33
CA ARG A 120 -7.04 5.57 33.79
C ARG A 120 -6.00 4.52 34.16
N ARG A 121 -6.03 3.36 33.50
CA ARG A 121 -5.04 2.28 33.70
C ARG A 121 -3.61 2.74 33.47
N ARG A 122 -3.39 3.59 32.45
CA ARG A 122 -2.05 4.14 32.16
C ARG A 122 -1.59 5.09 33.26
N ARG A 123 -2.47 5.94 33.80
CA ARG A 123 -2.14 6.83 34.93
C ARG A 123 -1.80 6.05 36.18
N GLU A 124 -2.61 5.06 36.54
CA GLU A 124 -2.36 4.18 37.69
C GLU A 124 -1.00 3.48 37.58
N LYS A 125 -0.68 2.95 36.39
CA LYS A 125 0.60 2.29 36.13
C LYS A 125 1.79 3.25 36.25
N LEU A 126 1.65 4.47 35.72
CA LEU A 126 2.70 5.49 35.84
C LEU A 126 2.89 5.96 37.29
N ALA A 127 1.79 6.16 38.03
CA ALA A 127 1.85 6.51 39.45
C ALA A 127 2.51 5.42 40.29
N ALA A 128 2.17 4.14 40.04
CA ALA A 128 2.82 3.00 40.69
C ALA A 128 4.33 2.94 40.36
N GLN A 129 4.71 3.23 39.11
CA GLN A 129 6.11 3.24 38.69
C GLN A 129 6.90 4.39 39.34
N GLN A 130 6.30 5.57 39.53
CA GLN A 130 6.90 6.70 40.23
C GLN A 130 7.07 6.42 41.74
N GLN A 131 6.08 5.80 42.38
CA GLN A 131 6.17 5.41 43.79
C GLN A 131 7.29 4.38 44.04
N GLN A 132 7.45 3.41 43.12
CA GLN A 132 8.55 2.44 43.19
C GLN A 132 9.93 3.09 43.02
N GLN A 133 10.06 4.12 42.18
CA GLN A 133 11.30 4.87 42.02
C GLN A 133 11.63 5.71 43.27
N GLN A 134 10.63 6.30 43.91
CA GLN A 134 10.82 7.09 45.15
C GLN A 134 11.17 6.23 46.37
N HIS A 135 10.72 4.96 46.42
CA HIS A 135 11.12 4.02 47.47
C HIS A 135 12.45 3.31 47.21
N GLY A 136 13.01 3.38 46.00
CA GLY A 136 14.31 2.81 45.65
C GLY A 136 15.52 3.70 45.96
N ASP A 137 15.33 4.99 46.24
CA ASP A 137 16.40 5.99 46.41
C ASP A 137 16.69 6.34 47.88
N GLY A 138 16.08 5.62 48.84
CA GLY A 138 16.18 5.91 50.28
C GLY A 138 17.14 5.01 51.09
N GLY A 139 18.02 4.25 50.43
CA GLY A 139 18.83 3.22 51.10
C GLY A 139 20.28 3.15 50.61
N ALA A 140 21.10 4.14 50.96
CA ALA A 140 22.56 4.01 50.99
C ALA A 140 23.08 4.63 52.31
N PRO A 141 23.50 3.81 53.29
CA PRO A 141 24.21 4.30 54.47
C PRO A 141 25.73 4.32 54.20
N GLU A 142 26.38 5.46 54.50
CA GLU A 142 27.80 5.52 54.92
C GLU A 142 27.88 6.10 56.34
#